data_AF-A0A7V8VH98-F1
#
_entry.id   AF-A0A7V8VH98-F1
#
_cell.length_a   1.000
_cell.length_b   1.000
_cell.length_c   1.000
_cell.angle_alpha   90.00
_cell.angle_beta   90.00
_cell.angle_gamma   90.00
#
_symmetry.space_group_name_H-M   'P 1'
#
loop_
_entity.id
_entity.type
_entity.pdbx_description
1 polymer ?
#
loop_
_entity_poly.entity_id
_entity_poly.type
_entity_poly.pdbx_seq_one_letter_code
_entity_poly.pdbx_strand_id
1 'polypeptide(L)'
;MSEQERSDRLTSAIGVDDIRALAGPATPHFALQIRNRIKRLIAPLPADHPARIEGEREAGRLTELANHSGEPRGAGPTARRT
;
A
#
# COMPACT_ATOMS: atom_id res chain seq x y z
N MET A 1 17.73 4.80 -40.06
CA MET A 1 16.61 4.77 -39.10
C MET A 1 17.09 4.01 -37.87
N SER A 2 17.27 4.66 -36.72
CA SER A 2 17.44 3.99 -35.41
C SER A 2 17.25 5.01 -34.29
N GLU A 3 16.00 5.35 -34.01
CA GLU A 3 15.60 6.12 -32.82
C GLU A 3 14.77 5.27 -31.83
N GLN A 4 14.61 3.97 -32.07
CA GLN A 4 13.67 3.12 -31.31
C GLN A 4 14.30 2.21 -30.25
N GLU A 5 15.59 2.37 -29.91
CA GLU A 5 16.28 1.35 -29.10
C GLU A 5 16.41 1.63 -27.59
N ARG A 6 15.89 2.74 -27.03
CA ARG A 6 16.18 3.09 -25.61
C ARG A 6 15.04 3.72 -24.80
N SER A 7 13.78 3.56 -25.19
CA SER A 7 12.68 4.01 -24.31
C SER A 7 12.48 3.06 -23.10
N ASP A 8 12.80 1.78 -23.26
CA ASP A 8 12.47 0.73 -22.28
C ASP A 8 13.39 0.64 -21.05
N ARG A 9 14.46 1.44 -20.97
CA ARG A 9 15.41 1.41 -19.82
C ARG A 9 15.06 2.40 -18.70
N LEU A 10 14.11 3.31 -18.92
CA LEU A 10 13.75 4.37 -17.97
C LEU A 10 12.62 3.97 -17.00
N THR A 11 11.95 2.86 -17.24
CA THR A 11 10.94 2.31 -16.32
C THR A 11 11.54 1.06 -15.69
N SER A 12 12.22 1.20 -14.56
CA SER A 12 12.58 0.04 -13.75
C SER A 12 11.28 -0.73 -13.49
N ALA A 13 11.13 -1.90 -14.11
CA ALA A 13 9.90 -2.65 -14.09
C ALA A 13 9.60 -3.02 -12.64
N ILE A 14 8.59 -2.38 -12.06
CA ILE A 14 8.28 -2.56 -10.64
C ILE A 14 7.90 -4.01 -10.39
N GLY A 15 8.66 -4.63 -9.50
CA GLY A 15 8.53 -6.01 -9.12
C GLY A 15 7.69 -6.20 -7.87
N VAL A 16 7.39 -7.47 -7.58
CA VAL A 16 6.76 -7.90 -6.34
C VAL A 16 7.61 -7.47 -5.13
N ASP A 17 8.93 -7.57 -5.23
CA ASP A 17 9.84 -7.21 -4.16
C ASP A 17 9.82 -5.71 -3.84
N ASP A 18 9.61 -4.83 -4.83
CA ASP A 18 9.46 -3.38 -4.60
C ASP A 18 8.19 -3.07 -3.80
N ILE A 19 7.09 -3.78 -4.10
CA ILE A 19 5.83 -3.67 -3.36
C ILE A 19 6.03 -4.13 -1.92
N ARG A 20 6.70 -5.26 -1.71
CA ARG A 20 7.00 -5.80 -0.38
C ARG A 20 7.94 -4.90 0.41
N ALA A 21 8.97 -4.35 -0.22
CA ALA A 21 9.88 -3.41 0.41
C ALA A 21 9.15 -2.13 0.84
N LEU A 22 8.15 -1.69 0.08
CA LEU A 22 7.34 -0.52 0.41
C LEU A 22 6.33 -0.81 1.54
N ALA A 23 5.73 -2.00 1.58
CA ALA A 23 4.72 -2.39 2.55
C ALA A 23 5.29 -2.93 3.87
N GLY A 24 6.42 -3.64 3.82
CA GLY A 24 7.04 -4.34 4.96
C GLY A 24 7.30 -3.46 6.19
N PRO A 25 7.88 -2.25 6.06
CA PRO A 25 8.14 -1.37 7.20
C PRO A 25 6.93 -0.50 7.59
N ALA A 26 5.72 -0.80 7.10
CA ALA A 26 4.55 0.02 7.37
C ALA A 26 4.17 -0.01 8.86
N THR A 27 4.16 1.17 9.48
CA THR A 27 3.50 1.36 10.77
C THR A 27 2.02 1.70 10.54
N PRO A 28 1.14 1.45 11.52
CA PRO A 28 -0.28 1.67 11.32
C PRO A 28 -0.68 3.09 10.96
N HIS A 29 0.00 4.08 11.56
CA HIS A 29 -0.23 5.50 11.27
C HIS A 29 0.00 5.83 9.79
N PHE A 30 1.00 5.20 9.17
CA PHE A 30 1.34 5.42 7.76
C PHE A 30 0.68 4.43 6.80
N ALA A 31 -0.03 3.42 7.30
CA ALA A 31 -0.53 2.33 6.48
C ALA A 31 -1.45 2.81 5.35
N LEU A 32 -2.34 3.78 5.61
CA LEU A 32 -3.21 4.36 4.58
C LEU A 32 -2.43 5.18 3.54
N GLN A 33 -1.35 5.86 3.93
CA GLN A 33 -0.51 6.61 3.02
C GLN A 33 0.27 5.66 2.09
N ILE A 34 0.87 4.63 2.67
CA ILE A 34 1.58 3.58 1.93
C ILE A 34 0.62 2.87 0.97
N ARG A 35 -0.60 2.54 1.41
CA ARG A 35 -1.66 1.97 0.56
C ARG A 35 -1.95 2.83 -0.66
N ASN A 36 -2.14 4.14 -0.46
CA ASN A 36 -2.45 5.05 -1.56
C ASN A 36 -1.28 5.14 -2.56
N ARG A 37 -0.03 5.10 -2.06
CA ARG A 37 1.15 5.04 -2.91
C ARG A 37 1.19 3.76 -3.73
N ILE A 38 0.98 2.60 -3.12
CA ILE A 38 0.92 1.30 -3.82
C ILE A 38 -0.16 1.32 -4.90
N LYS A 39 -1.37 1.80 -4.60
CA LYS A 39 -2.46 1.89 -5.59
C LYS A 39 -2.09 2.71 -6.82
N ARG A 40 -1.40 3.84 -6.64
CA ARG A 40 -0.92 4.67 -7.76
C ARG A 40 0.16 3.96 -8.58
N LEU A 41 1.01 3.21 -7.91
CA LEU A 41 2.13 2.50 -8.51
C LEU A 41 1.67 1.35 -9.43
N ILE A 42 0.63 0.63 -9.01
CA ILE A 42 0.10 -0.52 -9.74
C ILE A 42 -1.00 -0.18 -10.74
N ALA A 43 -1.60 1.02 -10.65
CA ALA A 43 -2.67 1.45 -11.55
C ALA A 43 -2.35 1.34 -13.05
N PRO A 44 -1.13 1.67 -13.54
CA PRO A 44 -0.79 1.52 -14.96
C PRO A 44 -0.44 0.08 -15.37
N LEU A 45 -0.34 -0.87 -14.43
CA LEU A 45 0.10 -2.23 -14.73
C LEU A 45 -1.06 -3.09 -15.28
N PRO A 46 -0.77 -4.04 -16.20
CA PRO A 46 -1.72 -5.06 -16.61
C PRO A 46 -2.34 -5.83 -15.44
N ALA A 47 -3.58 -6.29 -15.57
CA ALA A 47 -4.32 -6.96 -14.50
C ALA A 47 -3.65 -8.27 -14.02
N ASP A 48 -2.94 -8.94 -14.93
CA ASP A 48 -2.17 -10.17 -14.71
C ASP A 48 -0.74 -9.93 -14.24
N HIS A 49 -0.31 -8.67 -14.12
CA HIS A 49 1.05 -8.34 -13.70
C HIS A 49 1.27 -8.75 -12.23
N PRO A 50 2.33 -9.52 -11.92
CA PRO A 50 2.57 -10.02 -10.55
C PRO A 50 2.61 -8.93 -9.48
N ALA A 51 3.26 -7.80 -9.77
CA ALA A 51 3.32 -6.66 -8.85
C ALA A 51 1.95 -5.99 -8.62
N ARG A 52 1.02 -6.06 -9.58
CA ARG A 52 -0.35 -5.55 -9.39
C ARG A 52 -1.13 -6.45 -8.45
N ILE A 53 -1.05 -7.75 -8.67
CA ILE A 53 -1.70 -8.76 -7.81
C ILE A 53 -1.20 -8.62 -6.37
N GLU A 54 0.12 -8.51 -6.16
CA GLU A 54 0.68 -8.31 -4.82
C GLU A 54 0.30 -6.93 -4.25
N GLY A 55 0.36 -5.87 -5.05
CA GLY A 55 0.00 -4.52 -4.60
C GLY A 55 -1.45 -4.41 -4.15
N GLU A 56 -2.38 -5.09 -4.82
CA GLU A 56 -3.78 -5.17 -4.39
C GLU A 56 -3.92 -5.92 -3.04
N ARG A 57 -3.16 -7.02 -2.85
CA ARG A 57 -3.13 -7.77 -1.57
C ARG A 57 -2.57 -6.92 -0.43
N GLU A 58 -1.42 -6.28 -0.62
CA GLU A 58 -0.81 -5.41 0.40
C GLU A 58 -1.69 -4.20 0.71
N ALA A 59 -2.35 -3.61 -0.29
CA ALA A 59 -3.28 -2.51 -0.07
C ALA A 59 -4.46 -2.90 0.84
N GLY A 60 -4.94 -4.14 0.72
CA GLY A 60 -5.92 -4.72 1.65
C GLY A 60 -5.35 -4.82 3.06
N ARG A 61 -4.17 -5.45 3.22
CA ARG A 61 -3.53 -5.61 4.54
C ARG A 61 -3.25 -4.28 5.24
N LEU A 62 -2.79 -3.28 4.50
CA LEU A 62 -2.54 -1.93 5.04
C LEU A 62 -3.83 -1.22 5.47
N THR A 63 -4.96 -1.53 4.83
CA THR A 63 -6.26 -1.02 5.27
C THR A 63 -6.65 -1.64 6.63
N GLU A 64 -6.49 -2.95 6.78
CA GLU A 64 -6.75 -3.64 8.04
C GLU A 64 -5.79 -3.18 9.16
N LEU A 65 -4.50 -3.02 8.85
CA LEU A 65 -3.49 -2.55 9.80
C LEU A 65 -3.84 -1.16 10.36
N ALA A 66 -4.32 -0.25 9.50
CA ALA A 66 -4.78 1.07 9.92
C ALA A 66 -6.01 0.98 10.84
N ASN A 67 -6.95 0.09 10.53
CA ASN A 67 -8.18 -0.09 11.31
C ASN A 67 -7.94 -0.69 12.70
N HIS A 68 -6.97 -1.60 12.82
CA HIS A 68 -6.73 -2.36 14.05
C HIS A 68 -5.76 -1.71 15.04
N SER A 69 -5.19 -0.56 14.69
CA SER A 69 -4.18 0.10 15.56
C SER A 69 -4.74 1.23 16.41
N GLY A 70 -6.07 1.24 16.58
CA GLY A 70 -6.73 1.93 17.68
C GLY A 70 -7.01 0.95 18.83
N GLU A 71 -6.36 1.18 19.98
CA GLU A 71 -6.60 0.54 21.30
C GLU A 71 -8.08 0.74 21.74
N PRO A 72 -8.62 -0.03 22.73
CA PRO A 72 -10.04 -0.33 22.88
C PRO A 72 -10.85 0.95 23.03
N ARG A 73 -12.06 0.98 22.46
CA ARG A 73 -13.04 2.05 22.69
C ARG A 73 -13.11 2.33 24.19
N GLY A 74 -12.45 3.39 24.65
CA GLY A 74 -12.46 3.79 26.05
C GLY A 74 -13.91 3.98 26.47
N ALA A 75 -14.31 3.28 27.54
CA ALA A 75 -15.55 3.57 28.22
C ALA A 75 -15.59 5.08 28.48
N GLY A 76 -16.55 5.77 27.86
CA GLY A 76 -16.80 7.17 28.14
C GLY A 76 -16.98 7.34 29.64
N PRO A 77 -16.60 8.50 30.22
CA PRO A 77 -16.73 8.71 31.65
C PRO A 77 -18.19 8.46 32.03
N THR A 78 -18.45 7.36 32.76
CA THR A 78 -19.73 7.14 33.40
C THR A 78 -19.94 8.33 34.31
N ALA A 79 -20.80 9.25 33.88
CA ALA A 79 -21.22 10.37 34.69
C ALA A 79 -21.87 9.80 35.95
N ARG A 80 -21.11 9.78 37.04
CA ARG A 80 -21.62 9.52 38.38
C ARG A 80 -22.44 10.75 38.76
N ARG A 81 -23.76 10.67 38.53
CA ARG A 81 -24.72 11.63 39.08
C ARG A 81 -24.88 11.29 40.56
N THR A 82 -24.28 12.12 41.42
CA THR A 82 -24.72 12.32 42.80
C THR A 82 -25.71 13.47 42.83
#